data_AF-A0A3D1BY18-F1
#
_entry.id   AF-A0A3D1BY18-F1
#
_cell.length_a   1.000
_cell.length_b   1.000
_cell.length_c   1.000
_cell.angle_alpha   90.00
_cell.angle_beta   90.00
_cell.angle_gamma   90.00
#
_symmetry.space_group_name_H-M   'P 1'
#
loop_
_entity.id
_entity.type
_entity.pdbx_description
1 polymer ?
#
loop_
_entity_poly.entity_id
_entity_poly.type
_entity_poly.pdbx_seq_one_letter_code
_entity_poly.pdbx_strand_id
1 'polypeptide(L)'
;NQLMPTKEQIDHAEKITNEFREKVGNKMKVFFVVPDYFSDRPKKCMNGWGEVFMIVTANGDVLPCHSARVLPNIEFPNVRDKGLMWAWQDSPAFNRYRGDSWMKEPCRTCPEKEKDLGGCRCQAFLLSGDAESADPVCSLSPHHHLIEKAIEDAQNPVLKAQPILFRNDK
;
A
#
# COMPACT_ATOMS: atom_id res chain seq x y z
N ASN A 1 2.17 -18.20 0.06
CA ASN A 1 3.17 -17.21 -0.37
C ASN A 1 4.01 -17.69 -1.57
N GLN A 2 3.45 -18.55 -2.44
CA GLN A 2 4.18 -19.16 -3.57
C GLN A 2 4.53 -18.18 -4.72
N LEU A 3 3.97 -16.97 -4.70
CA LEU A 3 4.17 -15.94 -5.72
C LEU A 3 4.96 -14.74 -5.19
N MET A 4 5.37 -14.76 -3.93
CA MET A 4 6.22 -13.70 -3.38
C MET A 4 7.66 -13.93 -3.87
N PRO A 5 8.32 -12.94 -4.47
CA PRO A 5 9.69 -13.10 -4.94
C PRO A 5 10.67 -13.17 -3.78
N THR A 6 11.78 -13.90 -3.96
CA THR A 6 12.89 -13.90 -3.01
C THR A 6 13.69 -12.60 -3.11
N LYS A 7 14.53 -12.34 -2.11
CA LYS A 7 15.42 -11.17 -2.12
C LYS A 7 16.37 -11.19 -3.31
N GLU A 8 16.94 -12.34 -3.63
CA GLU A 8 17.85 -12.54 -4.77
C GLU A 8 17.16 -12.28 -6.10
N GLN A 9 15.88 -12.68 -6.24
CA GLN A 9 15.09 -12.40 -7.43
C GLN A 9 14.84 -10.90 -7.61
N ILE A 10 14.56 -10.19 -6.52
CA ILE A 10 14.38 -8.74 -6.54
C ILE A 10 15.70 -8.04 -6.91
N ASP A 11 16.80 -8.41 -6.26
CA ASP A 11 18.11 -7.78 -6.50
C ASP A 11 18.57 -8.00 -7.94
N HIS A 12 18.32 -9.20 -8.49
CA HIS A 12 18.58 -9.49 -9.90
C HIS A 12 17.70 -8.66 -10.84
N ALA A 13 16.40 -8.54 -10.56
CA ALA A 13 15.49 -7.73 -11.36
C ALA A 13 15.82 -6.22 -11.31
N GLU A 14 16.25 -5.73 -10.14
CA GLU A 14 16.70 -4.34 -9.98
C GLU A 14 17.96 -4.07 -10.81
N LYS A 15 18.95 -4.98 -10.76
CA LYS A 15 20.16 -4.91 -11.57
C LYS A 15 19.84 -4.80 -13.07
N ILE A 16 19.02 -5.72 -13.60
CA ILE A 16 18.61 -5.71 -15.01
C ILE A 16 17.90 -4.40 -15.37
N THR A 17 17.03 -3.92 -14.48
CA THR A 17 16.30 -2.66 -14.71
C THR A 17 17.27 -1.48 -14.80
N ASN A 18 18.29 -1.42 -13.95
CA ASN A 18 19.28 -0.35 -13.95
C ASN A 18 20.20 -0.39 -15.19
N GLU A 19 20.68 -1.57 -15.57
CA GLU A 19 21.44 -1.76 -16.83
C GLU A 19 20.65 -1.27 -18.04
N PHE A 20 19.34 -1.54 -18.07
CA PHE A 20 18.49 -1.10 -19.16
C PHE A 20 18.23 0.41 -19.13
N ARG A 21 18.06 1.02 -17.93
CA ARG A 21 17.96 2.48 -17.77
C ARG A 21 19.18 3.20 -18.32
N GLU A 22 20.38 2.70 -18.03
CA GLU A 22 21.64 3.25 -18.57
C GLU A 22 21.67 3.19 -20.10
N LYS A 23 21.24 2.06 -20.68
CA LYS A 23 21.19 1.86 -22.13
C LYS A 23 20.21 2.81 -22.83
N VAL A 24 19.02 3.03 -22.28
CA VAL A 24 17.97 3.84 -22.93
C VAL A 24 18.08 5.34 -22.62
N GLY A 25 18.76 5.70 -21.53
CA GLY A 25 18.86 7.07 -21.04
C GLY A 25 17.48 7.71 -20.89
N ASN A 26 17.33 8.95 -21.35
CA ASN A 26 16.08 9.70 -21.21
C ASN A 26 15.01 9.36 -22.28
N LYS A 27 15.27 8.42 -23.20
CA LYS A 27 14.31 8.05 -24.25
C LYS A 27 13.08 7.31 -23.70
N MET A 28 13.23 6.63 -22.56
CA MET A 28 12.14 5.91 -21.91
C MET A 28 12.36 5.88 -20.39
N LYS A 29 11.31 6.24 -19.64
CA LYS A 29 11.31 6.10 -18.18
C LYS A 29 10.84 4.69 -17.82
N VAL A 30 11.68 3.96 -17.09
CA VAL A 30 11.35 2.63 -16.55
C VAL A 30 11.17 2.74 -15.04
N PHE A 31 9.97 2.43 -14.55
CA PHE A 31 9.66 2.39 -13.12
C PHE A 31 9.79 0.96 -12.60
N PHE A 32 10.60 0.77 -11.56
CA PHE A 32 10.74 -0.49 -10.84
C PHE A 32 10.21 -0.29 -9.44
N VAL A 33 9.09 -0.93 -9.12
CA VAL A 33 8.42 -0.82 -7.83
C VAL A 33 8.84 -2.02 -7.00
N VAL A 34 9.81 -1.79 -6.11
CA VAL A 34 10.33 -2.83 -5.21
C VAL A 34 9.24 -3.23 -4.20
N PRO A 35 9.02 -4.53 -3.95
CA PRO A 35 8.17 -5.00 -2.86
C PRO A 35 8.68 -4.46 -1.51
N ASP A 36 7.80 -3.78 -0.77
CA ASP A 36 8.17 -3.11 0.47
C ASP A 36 8.58 -4.10 1.60
N TYR A 37 8.30 -5.40 1.45
CA TYR A 37 8.54 -6.44 2.46
C TYR A 37 10.03 -6.58 2.81
N PHE A 38 10.94 -6.23 1.90
CA PHE A 38 12.38 -6.27 2.15
C PHE A 38 12.96 -4.92 2.60
N SER A 39 12.12 -3.99 3.07
CA SER A 39 12.52 -2.66 3.57
C SER A 39 12.25 -2.54 5.08
N ASP A 40 13.11 -1.83 5.81
CA ASP A 40 12.95 -1.62 7.26
C ASP A 40 11.88 -0.56 7.61
N ARG A 41 11.59 0.34 6.65
CA ARG A 41 10.62 1.43 6.79
C ARG A 41 9.68 1.46 5.60
N PRO A 42 8.38 1.71 5.82
CA PRO A 42 7.43 1.83 4.73
C PRO A 42 7.67 3.13 3.96
N LYS A 43 7.30 3.14 2.68
CA LYS A 43 7.20 4.38 1.91
C LYS A 43 5.91 5.10 2.28
N LYS A 44 5.90 6.42 2.07
CA LYS A 44 4.67 7.22 2.12
C LYS A 44 3.71 6.74 1.03
N CYS A 45 2.77 5.87 1.40
CA CYS A 45 1.88 5.21 0.45
C CYS A 45 1.15 6.27 -0.36
N MET A 46 1.33 6.26 -1.68
CA MET A 46 0.63 7.20 -2.57
C MET A 46 0.87 8.69 -2.20
N ASN A 47 2.03 8.99 -1.59
CA ASN A 47 2.40 10.29 -1.02
C ASN A 47 1.46 10.81 0.09
N GLY A 48 0.66 9.95 0.72
CA GLY A 48 -0.21 10.27 1.84
C GLY A 48 -1.68 10.08 1.51
N TRP A 49 -2.45 9.60 2.48
CA TRP A 49 -3.88 9.34 2.31
C TRP A 49 -4.64 10.63 2.00
N GLY A 50 -5.18 10.73 0.79
CA GLY A 50 -5.91 11.91 0.35
C GLY A 50 -5.08 13.20 0.37
N GLU A 51 -3.75 13.13 0.16
CA GLU A 51 -2.91 14.34 0.15
C GLU A 51 -2.57 14.83 -1.26
N VAL A 52 -2.37 13.92 -2.23
CA VAL A 52 -1.90 14.30 -3.58
C VAL A 52 -2.90 14.01 -4.70
N PHE A 53 -3.66 12.91 -4.61
CA PHE A 53 -4.60 12.55 -5.68
C PHE A 53 -5.87 11.89 -5.13
N MET A 54 -6.87 11.84 -6.00
CA MET A 54 -8.12 11.09 -5.83
C MET A 54 -8.36 10.24 -7.07
N ILE A 55 -9.18 9.20 -6.95
CA ILE A 55 -9.59 8.35 -8.07
C ILE A 55 -11.11 8.44 -8.18
N VAL A 56 -11.62 8.75 -9.38
CA VAL A 56 -13.06 8.66 -9.68
C VAL A 56 -13.30 7.36 -10.42
N THR A 57 -14.08 6.47 -9.81
CA THR A 57 -14.45 5.17 -10.40
C THR A 57 -15.60 5.33 -11.41
N ALA A 58 -15.84 4.31 -12.24
CA ALA A 58 -16.84 4.40 -13.31
C ALA A 58 -18.28 4.69 -12.81
N ASN A 59 -18.63 4.21 -11.62
CA ASN A 59 -19.91 4.51 -10.97
C ASN A 59 -19.93 5.89 -10.28
N GLY A 60 -18.83 6.65 -10.31
CA GLY A 60 -18.72 8.00 -9.76
C GLY A 60 -18.16 8.09 -8.34
N ASP A 61 -17.88 6.98 -7.66
CA ASP A 61 -17.31 7.06 -6.31
C ASP A 61 -15.89 7.61 -6.37
N VAL A 62 -15.55 8.46 -5.41
CA VAL A 62 -14.26 9.13 -5.28
C VAL A 62 -13.47 8.49 -4.15
N LEU A 63 -12.28 7.98 -4.45
CA LEU A 63 -11.44 7.22 -3.53
C LEU A 63 -10.13 7.98 -3.23
N PRO A 64 -9.64 7.96 -1.97
CA PRO A 64 -8.35 8.55 -1.59
C PRO A 64 -7.14 7.71 -2.00
N CYS A 65 -7.35 6.41 -2.27
CA CYS A 65 -6.37 5.53 -2.90
C CYS A 65 -7.09 4.40 -3.64
N HIS A 66 -6.40 3.70 -4.55
CA HIS A 66 -7.04 2.68 -5.40
C HIS A 66 -7.61 1.52 -4.57
N SER A 67 -6.89 1.11 -3.54
CA SER A 67 -7.27 -0.02 -2.68
C SER A 67 -8.17 0.37 -1.52
N ALA A 68 -8.62 1.64 -1.41
CA ALA A 68 -9.36 2.13 -0.24
C ALA A 68 -10.61 1.29 0.08
N ARG A 69 -11.26 0.69 -0.92
CA ARG A 69 -12.45 -0.15 -0.76
C ARG A 69 -12.24 -1.43 0.04
N VAL A 70 -11.00 -1.86 0.25
CA VAL A 70 -10.73 -3.02 1.14
C VAL A 70 -10.97 -2.69 2.61
N LEU A 71 -10.98 -1.39 2.95
CA LEU A 71 -11.20 -0.95 4.32
C LEU A 71 -12.70 -0.99 4.64
N PRO A 72 -13.10 -1.66 5.72
CA PRO A 72 -14.49 -1.75 6.11
C PRO A 72 -14.99 -0.42 6.67
N ASN A 73 -16.30 -0.22 6.65
CA ASN A 73 -16.96 0.90 7.32
C ASN A 73 -16.46 2.29 6.86
N ILE A 74 -16.12 2.41 5.57
CA ILE A 74 -15.87 3.68 4.89
C ILE A 74 -16.93 3.87 3.81
N GLU A 75 -17.74 4.91 3.95
CA GLU A 75 -18.64 5.36 2.91
C GLU A 75 -17.89 6.34 1.99
N PHE A 76 -17.71 5.95 0.73
CA PHE A 76 -17.01 6.79 -0.24
C PHE A 76 -17.99 7.77 -0.90
N PRO A 77 -17.60 9.04 -1.05
CA PRO A 77 -18.47 10.04 -1.66
C PRO A 77 -18.61 9.79 -3.16
N ASN A 78 -19.78 10.12 -3.74
CA ASN A 78 -19.97 10.10 -5.19
C ASN A 78 -19.87 11.51 -5.77
N VAL A 79 -19.17 11.65 -6.90
CA VAL A 79 -18.95 12.94 -7.56
C VAL A 79 -20.26 13.58 -8.03
N ARG A 80 -21.27 12.77 -8.36
CA ARG A 80 -22.57 13.27 -8.85
C ARG A 80 -23.43 13.90 -7.74
N ASP A 81 -23.15 13.58 -6.49
CA ASP A 81 -23.96 14.02 -5.35
C ASP A 81 -23.43 15.33 -4.75
N LYS A 82 -22.13 15.37 -4.43
CA LYS A 82 -21.50 16.49 -3.70
C LYS A 82 -20.31 17.14 -4.42
N GLY A 83 -19.90 16.60 -5.57
CA GLY A 83 -18.78 17.12 -6.36
C GLY A 83 -17.39 16.81 -5.79
N LEU A 84 -16.35 17.08 -6.59
CA LEU A 84 -14.96 16.74 -6.28
C LEU A 84 -14.37 17.57 -5.12
N MET A 85 -14.75 18.85 -5.04
CA MET A 85 -14.21 19.74 -4.00
C MET A 85 -14.60 19.27 -2.60
N TRP A 86 -15.90 19.00 -2.40
CA TRP A 86 -16.40 18.46 -1.14
C TRP A 86 -15.82 17.07 -0.85
N ALA A 87 -15.73 16.20 -1.87
CA ALA A 87 -15.09 14.90 -1.71
C ALA A 87 -13.64 15.03 -1.18
N TRP A 88 -12.88 15.98 -1.72
CA TRP A 88 -11.49 16.21 -1.31
C TRP A 88 -11.36 16.84 0.07
N GLN A 89 -12.06 17.94 0.33
CA GLN A 89 -11.84 18.78 1.51
C GLN A 89 -12.62 18.28 2.72
N ASP A 90 -13.86 17.88 2.52
CA ASP A 90 -14.83 17.72 3.62
C ASP A 90 -15.22 16.26 3.87
N SER A 91 -15.05 15.36 2.91
CA SER A 91 -15.56 14.00 3.07
C SER A 91 -14.88 13.24 4.22
N PRO A 92 -15.65 12.50 5.04
CA PRO A 92 -15.08 11.67 6.09
C PRO A 92 -14.08 10.64 5.55
N ALA A 93 -14.31 10.09 4.36
CA ALA A 93 -13.41 9.12 3.74
C ALA A 93 -12.01 9.67 3.48
N PHE A 94 -11.89 10.91 2.98
CA PHE A 94 -10.60 11.54 2.71
C PHE A 94 -9.92 12.02 4.00
N ASN A 95 -10.69 12.51 4.98
CA ASN A 95 -10.13 13.01 6.22
C ASN A 95 -9.80 11.93 7.25
N ARG A 96 -10.29 10.70 7.08
CA ARG A 96 -10.13 9.60 8.06
C ARG A 96 -8.68 9.33 8.47
N TYR A 97 -7.76 9.32 7.50
CA TYR A 97 -6.34 9.04 7.73
C TYR A 97 -5.43 10.15 7.18
N ARG A 98 -5.98 11.36 6.99
CA ARG A 98 -5.19 12.52 6.54
C ARG A 98 -4.45 13.13 7.72
N GLY A 99 -3.19 13.53 7.53
CA GLY A 99 -2.33 14.00 8.61
C GLY A 99 -1.95 12.88 9.57
N ASP A 100 -1.66 13.22 10.84
CA ASP A 100 -1.12 12.29 11.84
C ASP A 100 -1.96 12.16 13.12
N SER A 101 -3.06 12.91 13.24
CA SER A 101 -3.90 12.95 14.46
C SER A 101 -4.61 11.65 14.79
N TRP A 102 -4.83 10.79 13.79
CA TRP A 102 -5.47 9.47 13.91
C TRP A 102 -4.49 8.37 14.34
N MET A 103 -3.18 8.64 14.31
CA MET A 103 -2.17 7.60 14.50
C MET A 103 -2.18 7.01 15.91
N LYS A 104 -2.00 5.70 15.98
CA LYS A 104 -1.73 4.95 17.22
C LYS A 104 -0.23 4.82 17.47
N GLU A 105 0.17 4.33 18.65
CA GLU A 105 1.55 3.90 18.84
C GLU A 105 1.91 2.73 17.91
N PRO A 106 3.17 2.63 17.45
CA PRO A 106 4.29 3.54 17.73
C PRO A 106 4.29 4.83 16.88
N CYS A 107 3.46 4.93 15.85
CA CYS A 107 3.51 6.03 14.87
C CYS A 107 3.23 7.40 15.50
N ARG A 108 2.31 7.48 16.46
CA ARG A 108 1.91 8.75 17.09
C ARG A 108 3.07 9.54 17.68
N THR A 109 4.00 8.85 18.33
CA THR A 109 5.21 9.44 18.96
C THR A 109 6.47 9.25 18.12
N CYS A 110 6.39 8.59 16.98
CA CYS A 110 7.54 8.31 16.13
C CYS A 110 8.08 9.60 15.48
N PRO A 111 9.40 9.85 15.51
CA PRO A 111 10.01 11.00 14.83
C PRO A 111 9.95 10.91 13.29
N GLU A 112 9.61 9.76 12.73
CA GLU A 112 9.54 9.52 11.29
C GLU A 112 8.13 9.63 10.70
N LYS A 113 7.11 9.86 11.54
CA LYS A 113 5.70 9.81 11.13
C LYS A 113 5.35 10.76 9.99
N GLU A 114 5.97 11.93 9.90
CA GLU A 114 5.71 12.87 8.79
C GLU A 114 6.36 12.43 7.47
N LYS A 115 7.38 11.57 7.53
CA LYS A 115 8.09 11.06 6.34
C LYS A 115 7.28 9.99 5.63
N ASP A 116 6.67 9.06 6.38
CA ASP A 116 5.97 7.89 5.83
C ASP A 116 4.45 7.86 6.07
N LEU A 117 3.95 8.74 6.95
CA LEU A 117 2.56 8.74 7.44
C LEU A 117 2.07 7.36 7.91
N GLY A 118 2.97 6.63 8.58
CA GLY A 118 2.73 5.30 9.12
C GLY A 118 2.68 4.19 8.07
N GLY A 119 2.87 4.49 6.78
CA GLY A 119 2.79 3.54 5.66
C GLY A 119 1.39 3.35 5.09
N CYS A 120 1.12 2.20 4.46
CA CYS A 120 -0.12 1.92 3.75
C CYS A 120 -1.26 1.45 4.68
N ARG A 121 -2.37 2.21 4.74
CA ARG A 121 -3.56 1.85 5.55
C ARG A 121 -4.21 0.55 5.11
N CYS A 122 -4.27 0.32 3.80
CA CYS A 122 -4.86 -0.89 3.23
C CYS A 122 -4.03 -2.13 3.57
N GLN A 123 -2.69 -2.01 3.54
CA GLN A 123 -1.80 -3.11 3.91
C GLN A 123 -1.85 -3.38 5.42
N ALA A 124 -1.82 -2.33 6.24
CA ALA A 124 -2.01 -2.44 7.68
C ALA A 124 -3.27 -3.26 7.99
N PHE A 125 -4.43 -2.87 7.42
CA PHE A 125 -5.66 -3.62 7.60
C PHE A 125 -5.61 -5.07 7.10
N LEU A 126 -5.10 -5.31 5.89
CA LEU A 126 -5.08 -6.66 5.31
C LEU A 126 -4.18 -7.64 6.08
N LEU A 127 -3.16 -7.15 6.77
CA LEU A 127 -2.21 -7.97 7.52
C LEU A 127 -2.55 -8.04 9.01
N SER A 128 -2.85 -6.91 9.66
CA SER A 128 -3.10 -6.84 11.11
C SER A 128 -4.58 -6.90 11.49
N GLY A 129 -5.49 -6.63 10.54
CA GLY A 129 -6.92 -6.41 10.81
C GLY A 129 -7.27 -5.00 11.30
N ASP A 130 -6.29 -4.11 11.49
CA ASP A 130 -6.49 -2.72 11.94
C ASP A 130 -5.82 -1.74 10.97
N ALA A 131 -6.63 -0.90 10.30
CA ALA A 131 -6.14 0.12 9.38
C ALA A 131 -5.36 1.24 10.08
N GLU A 132 -5.58 1.44 11.38
CA GLU A 132 -4.87 2.43 12.20
C GLU A 132 -3.57 1.90 12.78
N SER A 133 -3.26 0.61 12.63
CA SER A 133 -1.98 0.06 13.06
C SER A 133 -0.83 0.65 12.23
N ALA A 134 0.38 0.66 12.80
CA ALA A 134 1.59 0.86 12.01
C ALA A 134 1.63 -0.19 10.88
N ASP A 135 2.04 0.23 9.67
CA ASP A 135 2.23 -0.70 8.55
C ASP A 135 3.21 -1.82 8.99
N PRO A 136 2.83 -3.11 8.89
CA PRO A 136 3.68 -4.22 9.31
C PRO A 136 5.05 -4.27 8.64
N VAL A 137 5.24 -3.62 7.48
CA VAL A 137 6.58 -3.47 6.88
C VAL A 137 7.55 -2.71 7.80
N CYS A 138 7.05 -1.75 8.59
CA CYS A 138 7.90 -1.03 9.54
C CYS A 138 8.42 -1.99 10.61
N SER A 139 9.74 -2.04 10.83
CA SER A 139 10.32 -2.87 11.88
C SER A 139 9.94 -2.46 13.31
N LEU A 140 9.35 -1.27 13.49
CA LEU A 140 8.77 -0.82 14.76
C LEU A 140 7.33 -1.31 14.98
N SER A 141 6.66 -1.84 13.96
CA SER A 141 5.29 -2.31 14.07
C SER A 141 5.20 -3.53 14.97
N PRO A 142 4.21 -3.62 15.89
CA PRO A 142 3.98 -4.84 16.68
C PRO A 142 3.63 -6.06 15.80
N HIS A 143 3.22 -5.82 14.56
CA HIS A 143 2.86 -6.84 13.58
C HIS A 143 3.98 -7.17 12.58
N HIS A 144 5.21 -6.67 12.78
CA HIS A 144 6.32 -6.90 11.85
C HIS A 144 6.63 -8.38 11.60
N HIS A 145 6.42 -9.22 12.61
CA HIS A 145 6.55 -10.68 12.52
C HIS A 145 5.71 -11.33 11.39
N LEU A 146 4.63 -10.68 10.93
CA LEU A 146 3.84 -11.16 9.79
C LEU A 146 4.61 -11.03 8.47
N ILE A 147 5.42 -9.98 8.33
CA ILE A 147 6.29 -9.77 7.16
C ILE A 147 7.45 -10.76 7.19
N GLU A 148 8.11 -10.92 8.34
CA GLU A 148 9.19 -11.90 8.53
C GLU A 148 8.72 -13.31 8.15
N LYS A 149 7.56 -13.72 8.67
CA LYS A 149 6.95 -15.00 8.33
C LYS A 149 6.63 -15.11 6.83
N ALA A 150 6.13 -14.05 6.21
CA ALA A 150 5.81 -14.08 4.79
C ALA A 150 7.07 -14.24 3.91
N ILE A 151 8.19 -13.64 4.32
CA ILE A 151 9.50 -13.79 3.68
C ILE A 151 10.03 -15.22 3.86
N GLU A 152 9.95 -15.77 5.08
CA GLU A 152 10.34 -17.16 5.35
C GLU A 152 9.51 -18.14 4.50
N ASP A 153 8.19 -17.95 4.47
CA ASP A 153 7.28 -18.76 3.67
C ASP A 153 7.55 -18.66 2.15
N ALA A 154 8.09 -17.53 1.66
CA ALA A 154 8.44 -17.34 0.26
C ALA A 154 9.68 -18.15 -0.15
N GLN A 155 10.54 -18.51 0.81
CA GLN A 155 11.70 -19.37 0.57
C GLN A 155 11.32 -20.85 0.43
N ASN A 156 10.12 -21.23 0.88
CA ASN A 156 9.67 -22.62 0.82
C ASN A 156 9.33 -23.04 -0.63
N PRO A 157 10.05 -24.01 -1.22
CA PRO A 157 9.91 -24.38 -2.63
C PRO A 157 8.66 -25.23 -2.92
N VAL A 158 7.83 -25.51 -1.91
CA VAL A 158 6.67 -26.38 -2.05
C VAL A 158 5.56 -25.63 -2.79
N LEU A 159 5.52 -25.84 -4.11
CA LEU A 159 4.41 -25.40 -4.93
C LEU A 159 3.18 -26.26 -4.63
N LYS A 160 2.21 -25.68 -3.93
CA LYS A 160 0.91 -26.29 -3.65
C LYS A 160 -0.11 -25.76 -4.65
N ALA A 161 -0.54 -26.63 -5.56
CA ALA A 161 -1.65 -26.30 -6.46
C ALA A 161 -2.85 -25.80 -5.65
N GLN A 162 -3.37 -24.64 -6.05
CA GLN A 162 -4.60 -24.07 -5.50
C GLN A 162 -5.66 -24.12 -6.62
N PRO A 163 -6.93 -24.45 -6.30
CA PRO A 163 -7.99 -24.40 -7.29
C PRO A 163 -8.14 -22.97 -7.82
N ILE A 164 -8.35 -22.84 -9.13
CA ILE A 164 -8.68 -21.55 -9.74
C ILE A 164 -10.05 -21.14 -9.19
N LEU A 165 -10.08 -20.06 -8.41
CA LEU A 165 -11.33 -19.46 -7.93
C LEU A 165 -11.75 -18.38 -8.92
N PHE A 166 -12.78 -18.67 -9.71
CA PHE A 166 -13.43 -17.66 -10.54
C PHE A 166 -14.20 -16.71 -9.62
N ARG A 167 -13.75 -15.44 -9.56
CA ARG A 167 -14.37 -14.41 -8.71
C ARG A 167 -15.47 -13.63 -9.42
N ASN A 168 -15.66 -13.86 -10.72
CA ASN A 168 -16.71 -13.28 -11.55
C ASN A 168 -17.33 -14.39 -12.43
N ASP A 169 -18.34 -15.07 -11.90
CA ASP A 169 -19.23 -15.99 -12.67
C ASP A 169 -20.64 -15.39 -12.83
N LYS A 170 -20.76 -14.05 -12.76
CA LYS A 170 -22.01 -13.32 -12.99
C LYS A 170 -21.75 -12.07 -13.80
#